data_AF-A0A5C7JIX1-F1
#
_entry.id   AF-A0A5C7JIX1-F1
#
_cell.length_a   1.000
_cell.length_b   1.000
_cell.length_c   1.000
_cell.angle_alpha   90.00
_cell.angle_beta   90.00
_cell.angle_gamma   90.00
#
_symmetry.space_group_name_H-M   'P 1'
#
loop_
_entity.id
_entity.type
_entity.pdbx_description
1 polymer ?
#
loop_
_entity_poly.entity_id
_entity_poly.type
_entity_poly.pdbx_seq_one_letter_code
_entity_poly.pdbx_strand_id
1 'polypeptide(L)'
;MPFVFRKSAPASIQVAVSLQSLGQNLNLECRPLGVHALGEWADRALAKSDVSGISEILVGWDVEDQSGIAVPLTSASLAELLDSGADISTEIVRAYLDANRQARRGN
;
A
#
# COMPACT_ATOMS: atom_id res chain seq x y z
N MET A 1 -12.51 26.06 25.76
CA MET A 1 -11.76 25.57 24.57
C MET A 1 -12.61 24.49 23.92
N PRO A 2 -13.08 24.63 22.68
CA PRO A 2 -13.83 23.55 22.05
C PRO A 2 -12.83 22.48 21.60
N PHE A 3 -12.99 21.27 22.15
CA PHE A 3 -12.29 20.08 21.69
C PHE A 3 -12.74 19.80 20.25
N VAL A 4 -11.82 19.93 19.30
CA VAL A 4 -12.05 19.47 17.93
C VAL A 4 -11.89 17.96 17.95
N PHE A 5 -13.01 17.25 18.09
CA PHE A 5 -13.07 15.82 17.77
C PHE A 5 -12.74 15.69 16.28
N ARG A 6 -11.47 15.41 15.96
CA ARG A 6 -11.10 14.97 14.62
C ARG A 6 -11.85 13.68 14.38
N LYS A 7 -12.88 13.77 13.53
CA LYS A 7 -13.55 12.66 12.86
C LYS A 7 -12.52 11.58 12.60
N SER A 8 -12.63 10.45 13.31
CA SER A 8 -11.70 9.33 13.24
C SER A 8 -11.43 9.05 11.76
N ALA A 9 -10.19 9.28 11.33
CA ALA A 9 -9.77 8.80 10.02
C ALA A 9 -10.09 7.30 9.97
N PRO A 10 -10.54 6.75 8.83
CA PRO A 10 -10.62 5.29 8.71
C PRO A 10 -9.24 4.75 9.10
N ALA A 11 -9.19 3.85 10.08
CA ALA A 11 -7.95 3.29 10.59
C ALA A 11 -7.14 2.78 9.39
N SER A 12 -6.01 3.43 9.11
CA SER A 12 -5.11 2.99 8.04
C SER A 12 -4.52 1.63 8.42
N ILE A 13 -4.35 0.78 7.43
CA ILE A 13 -3.73 -0.53 7.58
C ILE A 13 -2.25 -0.36 7.26
N GLN A 14 -1.40 -0.74 8.20
CA GLN A 14 0.03 -0.86 7.97
C GLN A 14 0.30 -2.19 7.26
N VAL A 15 0.96 -2.13 6.11
CA VAL A 15 1.28 -3.26 5.27
C VAL A 15 2.79 -3.33 5.11
N ALA A 16 3.41 -4.34 5.70
CA ALA A 16 4.81 -4.64 5.48
C ALA A 16 4.93 -5.56 4.25
N VAL A 17 5.65 -5.12 3.22
CA VAL A 17 5.94 -5.89 2.02
C VAL A 17 7.43 -6.23 2.01
N SER A 18 7.76 -7.51 2.16
CA SER A 18 9.14 -7.98 2.06
C SER A 18 9.48 -8.27 0.61
N LEU A 19 10.21 -7.35 -0.02
CA LEU A 19 10.72 -7.54 -1.37
C LEU A 19 11.98 -8.39 -1.32
N GLN A 20 11.80 -9.72 -1.37
CA GLN A 20 12.91 -10.67 -1.34
C GLN A 20 13.91 -10.46 -2.49
N SER A 21 13.44 -9.97 -3.63
CA SER A 21 14.25 -9.64 -4.81
C SER A 21 15.22 -8.48 -4.56
N LEU A 22 14.87 -7.54 -3.67
CA LEU A 22 15.67 -6.36 -3.34
C LEU A 22 16.31 -6.45 -1.95
N GLY A 23 15.93 -7.43 -1.13
CA GLY A 23 16.34 -7.53 0.27
C GLY A 23 15.81 -6.38 1.14
N GLN A 24 14.72 -5.73 0.71
CA GLN A 24 14.15 -4.56 1.37
C GLN A 24 12.75 -4.86 1.91
N ASN A 25 12.43 -4.25 3.05
CA ASN A 25 11.08 -4.23 3.59
C ASN A 25 10.46 -2.86 3.33
N LEU A 26 9.33 -2.83 2.64
CA LEU A 26 8.54 -1.63 2.44
C LEU A 26 7.43 -1.60 3.47
N ASN A 27 7.33 -0.51 4.23
CA ASN A 27 6.15 -0.27 5.04
C ASN A 27 5.22 0.66 4.27
N LEU A 28 4.03 0.18 3.96
CA LEU A 28 3.00 0.91 3.22
C LEU A 28 1.84 1.22 4.16
N GLU A 29 1.37 2.45 4.12
CA GLU A 29 0.16 2.86 4.80
C GLU A 29 -0.99 2.86 3.79
N CYS A 30 -1.91 1.91 3.96
CA CYS A 30 -3.01 1.71 3.03
C CYS A 30 -4.37 2.03 3.67
N ARG A 31 -5.29 2.58 2.89
CA ARG A 31 -6.69 2.73 3.29
C ARG A 31 -7.39 1.37 3.26
N PRO A 32 -8.14 0.98 4.29
CA PRO A 32 -8.95 -0.23 4.25
C PRO A 32 -10.07 -0.11 3.20
N LEU A 33 -10.16 -1.10 2.30
CA LEU A 33 -11.30 -1.28 1.40
C LEU A 33 -12.33 -2.28 1.95
N GLY A 34 -13.61 -2.08 1.59
CA GLY A 34 -14.74 -2.99 1.85
C GLY A 34 -14.68 -4.27 0.99
N VAL A 35 -15.47 -5.32 1.30
CA VAL A 35 -15.33 -6.67 0.68
C VAL A 35 -15.46 -6.58 -0.84
N HIS A 36 -16.51 -5.88 -1.29
CA HIS A 36 -16.78 -5.66 -2.71
C HIS A 36 -15.68 -4.84 -3.38
N ALA A 37 -15.29 -3.71 -2.77
CA ALA A 37 -14.26 -2.83 -3.31
C ALA A 37 -12.88 -3.52 -3.38
N LEU A 38 -12.58 -4.42 -2.43
CA LEU A 38 -11.32 -5.17 -2.40
C LEU A 38 -11.21 -6.17 -3.55
N GLY A 39 -12.30 -6.87 -3.89
CA GLY A 39 -12.34 -7.81 -5.01
C GLY A 39 -12.14 -7.09 -6.34
N GLU A 40 -12.93 -6.04 -6.60
CA GLU A 40 -12.80 -5.24 -7.82
C GLU A 40 -11.42 -4.58 -7.93
N TRP A 41 -10.87 -4.08 -6.82
CA TRP A 41 -9.55 -3.48 -6.79
C TRP A 41 -8.46 -4.51 -7.09
N ALA A 42 -8.51 -5.70 -6.48
CA ALA A 42 -7.49 -6.73 -6.68
C ALA A 42 -7.47 -7.23 -8.13
N ASP A 43 -8.65 -7.43 -8.73
CA ASP A 43 -8.76 -7.82 -10.14
C ASP A 43 -8.16 -6.74 -11.07
N ARG A 44 -8.42 -5.46 -10.80
CA ARG A 44 -7.82 -4.34 -11.56
C ARG A 44 -6.32 -4.22 -11.36
N ALA A 45 -5.84 -4.35 -10.12
CA ALA A 45 -4.43 -4.20 -9.76
C ALA A 45 -3.58 -5.31 -10.40
N LEU A 46 -4.06 -6.55 -10.38
CA LEU A 46 -3.37 -7.70 -10.99
C LEU A 46 -3.44 -7.70 -12.52
N ALA A 47 -4.55 -7.26 -13.12
CA ALA A 47 -4.72 -7.30 -14.58
C ALA A 47 -3.85 -6.28 -15.33
N LYS A 48 -3.43 -5.19 -14.68
CA LYS A 48 -2.73 -4.10 -15.36
C LYS A 48 -1.34 -3.79 -14.82
N SER A 49 -0.91 -4.37 -13.68
CA SER A 49 0.28 -3.90 -12.94
C SER A 49 0.30 -2.36 -12.83
N ASP A 50 -0.88 -1.76 -12.66
CA ASP A 50 -1.06 -0.34 -12.87
C ASP A 50 -0.74 0.42 -11.59
N VAL A 51 0.23 1.34 -11.69
CA VAL A 51 0.53 2.37 -10.69
C VAL A 51 -0.75 3.00 -10.16
N SER A 52 -1.71 3.23 -11.05
CA SER A 52 -3.01 3.82 -10.73
C SER A 52 -3.79 3.01 -9.69
N GLY A 53 -3.79 1.68 -9.81
CA GLY A 53 -4.51 0.80 -8.89
C GLY A 53 -3.89 0.80 -7.49
N ILE A 54 -2.57 0.71 -7.39
CA ILE A 54 -1.88 0.73 -6.09
C ILE A 54 -1.99 2.11 -5.43
N SER A 55 -1.91 3.19 -6.22
CA SER A 55 -2.07 4.55 -5.69
C SER A 55 -3.45 4.83 -5.08
N GLU A 56 -4.49 4.10 -5.49
CA GLU A 56 -5.86 4.27 -4.99
C GLU A 56 -6.00 3.88 -3.51
N ILE A 57 -5.20 2.91 -3.06
CA ILE A 57 -5.19 2.43 -1.68
C ILE A 57 -4.09 3.06 -0.84
N LEU A 58 -3.02 3.55 -1.46
CA LEU A 58 -1.88 4.09 -0.74
C LEU A 58 -2.20 5.49 -0.18
N VAL A 59 -1.98 5.64 1.12
CA VAL A 59 -2.11 6.92 1.84
C VAL A 59 -0.73 7.46 2.21
N GLY A 60 0.21 6.57 2.47
CA GLY A 60 1.59 6.88 2.82
C GLY A 60 2.48 5.67 2.60
N TRP A 61 3.78 5.88 2.66
CA TRP A 61 4.77 4.82 2.67
C TRP A 61 6.02 5.27 3.43
N ASP A 62 6.83 4.29 3.84
CA ASP A 62 8.15 4.51 4.42
C ASP A 62 9.13 3.75 3.53
N VAL A 63 9.60 4.47 2.51
CA VAL A 63 10.53 3.97 1.49
C VAL A 63 11.74 4.87 1.51
N GLU A 64 12.92 4.28 1.67
CA GLU A 64 14.19 4.99 1.60
C GLU A 64 14.91 4.60 0.31
N ASP A 65 15.60 5.57 -0.30
CA ASP A 65 16.50 5.28 -1.40
C ASP A 65 17.80 4.60 -0.91
N GLN A 66 18.65 4.21 -1.85
CA GLN A 66 19.98 3.64 -1.58
C GLN A 66 20.92 4.56 -0.78
N SER A 67 20.56 5.82 -0.57
CA SER A 67 21.28 6.80 0.25
C SER A 67 20.68 6.97 1.65
N GLY A 68 19.61 6.23 1.98
CA GLY A 68 18.86 6.37 3.24
C GLY A 68 17.96 7.59 3.28
N ILE A 69 17.58 8.14 2.12
CA ILE A 69 16.70 9.31 2.03
C ILE A 69 15.27 8.84 1.83
N ALA A 70 14.37 9.32 2.69
CA ALA A 70 12.94 9.06 2.55
C ALA A 70 12.43 9.56 1.18
N VAL A 71 11.91 8.63 0.39
CA VAL A 71 11.32 8.88 -0.92
C VAL A 71 9.88 9.35 -0.70
N PRO A 72 9.48 10.53 -1.20
CA PRO A 72 8.10 11.00 -1.07
C PRO A 72 7.16 10.12 -1.90
N LEU A 73 5.96 9.87 -1.36
CA LEU A 73 4.93 9.14 -2.08
C LEU A 73 4.42 9.99 -3.25
N THR A 74 4.90 9.68 -4.44
CA THR A 74 4.45 10.31 -5.69
C THR A 74 4.15 9.23 -6.73
N SER A 75 3.31 9.56 -7.71
CA SER A 75 3.01 8.65 -8.82
C SER A 75 4.28 8.24 -9.58
N ALA A 76 5.26 9.14 -9.69
CA ALA A 76 6.55 8.86 -10.33
C ALA A 76 7.37 7.86 -9.52
N SER A 77 7.53 8.10 -8.21
CA SER A 77 8.28 7.20 -7.32
C SER A 77 7.63 5.81 -7.23
N LEU A 78 6.30 5.74 -7.21
CA LEU A 78 5.59 4.47 -7.24
C LEU A 78 5.78 3.75 -8.57
N ALA A 79 5.78 4.47 -9.70
CA ALA A 79 6.08 3.89 -11.01
C ALA A 79 7.50 3.33 -11.08
N GLU A 80 8.50 4.07 -10.58
CA GLU A 80 9.88 3.59 -10.48
C GLU A 80 10.01 2.34 -9.61
N LEU A 81 9.30 2.30 -8.47
CA LEU A 81 9.29 1.13 -7.61
C LEU A 81 8.69 -0.09 -8.33
N LEU A 82 7.57 0.08 -9.03
CA LEU A 82 6.93 -1.03 -9.75
C LEU A 82 7.73 -1.46 -10.99
N ASP A 83 8.43 -0.53 -11.63
CA ASP A 83 9.33 -0.82 -12.77
C ASP A 83 10.62 -1.51 -12.31
N SER A 84 11.04 -1.32 -11.05
CA SER A 84 12.25 -1.96 -10.49
C SER A 84 12.13 -3.49 -10.36
N GLY A 85 10.92 -4.06 -10.46
CA GLY A 85 10.73 -5.50 -10.44
C GLY A 85 9.28 -5.93 -10.71
N ALA A 86 9.11 -6.82 -11.69
CA ALA A 86 7.81 -7.32 -12.14
C ALA A 86 6.96 -7.98 -11.03
N ASP A 87 7.59 -8.50 -9.96
CA ASP A 87 6.89 -9.17 -8.86
C ASP A 87 6.46 -8.21 -7.74
N ILE A 88 6.96 -6.97 -7.72
CA ILE A 88 6.71 -6.00 -6.64
C ILE A 88 5.21 -5.65 -6.57
N SER A 89 4.56 -5.44 -7.71
CA SER A 89 3.12 -5.18 -7.77
C SER A 89 2.30 -6.32 -7.15
N THR A 90 2.68 -7.56 -7.44
CA THR A 90 2.01 -8.77 -6.93
C THR A 90 2.22 -8.94 -5.44
N GLU A 91 3.44 -8.70 -4.94
CA GLU A 91 3.75 -8.76 -3.50
C GLU A 91 3.00 -7.68 -2.71
N ILE A 92 2.93 -6.44 -3.22
CA ILE A 92 2.13 -5.36 -2.61
C ILE A 92 0.66 -5.76 -2.52
N VAL A 93 0.09 -6.28 -3.63
CA VAL A 93 -1.33 -6.68 -3.66
C VAL A 93 -1.59 -7.82 -2.66
N ARG A 94 -0.72 -8.83 -2.62
CA ARG A 94 -0.84 -9.95 -1.66
C ARG A 94 -0.75 -9.49 -0.22
N ALA A 95 0.27 -8.70 0.11
CA ALA A 95 0.47 -8.19 1.46
C ALA A 95 -0.71 -7.33 1.92
N TYR A 96 -1.24 -6.47 1.05
CA TYR A 96 -2.41 -5.66 1.36
C TYR A 96 -3.68 -6.50 1.54
N LEU A 97 -3.91 -7.50 0.68
CA LEU A 97 -5.05 -8.42 0.82
C LEU A 97 -5.02 -9.14 2.17
N ASP A 98 -3.84 -9.60 2.59
CA ASP A 98 -3.66 -10.28 3.87
C ASP A 98 -3.87 -9.32 5.05
N ALA A 99 -3.24 -8.14 5.01
CA ALA A 99 -3.40 -7.12 6.04
C ALA A 99 -4.86 -6.64 6.18
N ASN A 100 -5.59 -6.49 5.08
CA ASN A 100 -7.02 -6.14 5.09
C ASN A 100 -7.89 -7.28 5.66
N ARG A 101 -7.56 -8.54 5.38
CA ARG A 101 -8.20 -9.70 6.02
C ARG A 101 -7.94 -9.74 7.53
N GLN A 102 -6.70 -9.47 7.95
CA GLN A 102 -6.32 -9.43 9.36
C GLN A 102 -7.02 -8.29 10.11
N ALA A 103 -7.00 -7.08 9.56
CA ALA A 103 -7.67 -5.90 10.13
C ALA A 103 -9.17 -6.12 10.37
N ARG A 104 -9.81 -6.98 9.57
CA ARG A 104 -11.22 -7.35 9.74
C ARG A 104 -11.48 -8.46 10.73
N ARG A 105 -10.53 -9.38 10.92
CA ARG A 105 -10.65 -10.44 11.94
C ARG A 105 -10.39 -9.91 13.34
N GLY A 106 -9.63 -8.82 13.45
CA GLY A 106 -9.29 -8.18 14.72
C GLY A 106 -10.34 -7.19 15.25
N ASN A 107 -11.45 -6.96 14.53
CA ASN A 107 -12.54 -6.07 14.91
C ASN A 107 -13.86 -6.84 15.06
#